data_AF-A0A2D2DGJ5-F1
#
_entry.id   AF-A0A2D2DGJ5-F1
#
_cell.length_a   1.000
_cell.length_b   1.000
_cell.length_c   1.000
_cell.angle_alpha   90.00
_cell.angle_beta   90.00
_cell.angle_gamma   90.00
#
_symmetry.space_group_name_H-M   'P 1'
#
loop_
_entity.id
_entity.type
_entity.pdbx_description
1 polymer ?
#
loop_
_entity_poly.entity_id
_entity_poly.type
_entity_poly.pdbx_seq_one_letter_code
_entity_poly.pdbx_strand_id
1 'polypeptide(L)'
;MRSGFMRFGAFAVVGLTMLAAGVFIGREFDVDAEPDGVLVPEWYGNKRPDAQLFRDVREGLQTYRMRDVPLGPGDLRLVEDPQTGLIQTAWFLVHKGESSQKVQIAVWGSLYRIDVWTRSTLTGKIEKTFFSRVAEREIQQAIEKVRHSRGAAVTSPAS
;
A
#
# COMPACT_ATOMS: atom_id res chain seq x y z
N MET A 1 41.06 26.62 38.67
CA MET A 1 39.63 26.37 38.37
C MET A 1 39.45 26.07 36.88
N ARG A 2 39.67 24.83 36.45
CA ARG A 2 39.49 24.39 35.04
C ARG A 2 39.17 22.89 35.02
N SER A 3 37.96 22.49 35.46
CA SER A 3 37.56 21.06 35.35
C SER A 3 36.06 20.79 35.28
N GLY A 4 35.20 21.81 35.38
CA GLY A 4 33.74 21.63 35.32
C GLY A 4 33.16 21.59 33.90
N PHE A 5 33.71 22.38 32.97
CA PHE A 5 33.06 22.63 31.66
C PHE A 5 33.18 21.48 30.66
N MET A 6 34.30 20.73 30.67
CA MET A 6 34.49 19.60 29.73
C MET A 6 33.55 18.42 30.02
N ARG A 7 33.16 18.21 31.30
CA ARG A 7 32.29 17.09 31.68
C ARG A 7 30.85 17.33 31.23
N PHE A 8 30.34 18.56 31.33
CA PHE A 8 29.01 18.92 30.85
C PHE A 8 28.85 18.77 29.33
N GLY A 9 29.86 19.15 28.54
CA GLY A 9 29.83 19.00 27.08
C GLY A 9 29.75 17.54 26.63
N ALA A 10 30.48 16.63 27.29
CA ALA A 10 30.45 15.21 26.96
C ALA A 10 29.09 14.56 27.24
N PHE A 11 28.44 14.89 28.37
CA PHE A 11 27.11 14.36 28.69
C PHE A 11 26.01 14.91 27.75
N ALA A 12 26.12 16.16 27.32
CA ALA A 12 25.18 16.72 26.34
C ALA A 12 25.28 16.02 24.97
N VAL A 13 26.49 15.71 24.50
CA VAL A 13 26.70 14.99 23.22
C VAL A 13 26.21 13.55 23.31
N VAL A 14 26.48 12.85 24.41
CA VAL A 14 26.00 11.46 24.64
C VAL A 14 24.47 11.42 24.79
N GLY A 15 23.88 12.38 25.50
CA GLY A 15 22.43 12.51 25.61
C GLY A 15 21.76 12.78 24.27
N LEU A 16 22.32 13.67 23.44
CA LEU A 16 21.79 13.99 22.12
C LEU A 16 21.95 12.81 21.13
N THR A 17 23.05 12.06 21.21
CA THR A 17 23.26 10.86 20.39
C THR A 17 22.34 9.72 20.81
N MET A 18 22.07 9.53 22.11
CA MET A 18 21.07 8.55 22.56
C MET A 18 19.65 8.95 22.16
N LEU A 19 19.32 10.24 22.14
CA LEU A 19 18.02 10.73 21.70
C LEU A 19 17.85 10.59 20.17
N ALA A 20 18.90 10.88 19.40
CA ALA A 20 18.94 10.64 17.96
C ALA A 20 18.91 9.14 17.61
N ALA A 21 19.65 8.31 18.35
CA ALA A 21 19.63 6.86 18.19
C ALA A 21 18.27 6.28 18.59
N GLY A 22 17.63 6.79 19.65
CA GLY A 22 16.27 6.41 20.03
C GLY A 22 15.23 6.79 18.98
N VAL A 23 15.38 7.94 18.32
CA VAL A 23 14.54 8.36 17.19
C VAL A 23 14.81 7.51 15.93
N PHE A 24 16.04 7.09 15.68
CA PHE A 24 16.36 6.20 14.56
C PHE A 24 15.89 4.76 14.81
N ILE A 25 16.11 4.21 16.00
CA ILE A 25 15.71 2.84 16.36
C ILE A 25 14.19 2.74 16.49
N GLY A 26 13.50 3.73 17.06
CA GLY A 26 12.03 3.74 17.14
C GLY A 26 11.34 3.85 15.78
N ARG A 27 12.03 4.35 14.74
CA ARG A 27 11.48 4.51 13.39
C ARG A 27 11.60 3.25 12.53
N GLU A 28 12.43 2.29 12.92
CA GLU A 28 12.60 1.01 12.20
C GLU A 28 11.60 -0.08 12.63
N PHE A 29 10.93 0.06 13.77
CA PHE A 29 10.08 -1.01 14.33
C PHE A 29 8.66 -1.12 13.76
N ASP A 30 8.26 -0.26 12.81
CA ASP A 30 6.89 -0.29 12.24
C ASP A 30 6.86 -0.13 10.71
N VAL A 31 8.01 -0.37 10.05
CA VAL A 31 8.11 -0.28 8.58
C VAL A 31 7.36 -1.44 7.90
N ASP A 32 7.20 -2.57 8.60
CA ASP A 32 6.55 -3.79 8.09
C ASP A 32 5.23 -4.13 8.79
N ALA A 33 4.68 -3.23 9.62
CA ALA A 33 3.38 -3.49 10.22
C ALA A 33 2.30 -3.61 9.15
N GLU A 34 1.66 -4.78 9.16
CA GLU A 34 0.47 -5.07 8.38
C GLU A 34 -0.75 -4.41 9.05
N PRO A 35 -1.69 -3.85 8.26
CA PRO A 35 -2.89 -3.25 8.82
C PRO A 35 -3.78 -4.29 9.52
N ASP A 36 -4.46 -3.89 10.59
CA ASP A 36 -5.55 -4.69 11.14
C ASP A 36 -6.63 -4.94 10.07
N GLY A 37 -7.01 -6.20 9.90
CA GLY A 37 -8.00 -6.61 8.90
C GLY A 37 -7.44 -6.82 7.49
N VAL A 38 -6.15 -7.17 7.36
CA VAL A 38 -5.57 -7.72 6.12
C VAL A 38 -6.52 -8.74 5.50
N LEU A 39 -6.72 -8.65 4.19
CA LEU A 39 -7.53 -9.62 3.45
C LEU A 39 -6.83 -10.98 3.47
N VAL A 40 -7.34 -11.89 4.30
CA VAL A 40 -6.83 -13.28 4.35
C VAL A 40 -7.60 -14.13 3.34
N PRO A 41 -6.91 -14.88 2.47
CA PRO A 41 -7.58 -15.71 1.46
C PRO A 41 -8.57 -16.73 2.00
N GLU A 42 -8.33 -17.26 3.20
CA GLU A 42 -9.17 -18.27 3.87
C GLU A 42 -10.61 -17.76 4.14
N TRP A 43 -10.81 -16.44 4.18
CA TRP A 43 -12.08 -15.82 4.57
C TRP A 43 -13.14 -15.81 3.45
N TYR A 44 -12.77 -16.09 2.19
CA TYR A 44 -13.60 -15.81 1.00
C TYR A 44 -14.28 -17.03 0.34
N GLY A 45 -14.46 -18.11 1.11
CA GLY A 45 -15.45 -19.15 0.78
C GLY A 45 -15.06 -20.17 -0.29
N ASN A 46 -13.80 -20.66 -0.28
CA ASN A 46 -13.31 -21.80 -1.09
C ASN A 46 -13.52 -21.71 -2.62
N LYS A 47 -13.92 -20.56 -3.15
CA LYS A 47 -14.07 -20.37 -4.60
C LYS A 47 -12.75 -19.94 -5.20
N ARG A 48 -12.32 -20.67 -6.24
CA ARG A 48 -11.15 -20.26 -7.04
C ARG A 48 -11.41 -18.87 -7.66
N PRO A 49 -10.39 -17.99 -7.69
CA PRO A 49 -10.51 -16.69 -8.36
C PRO A 49 -10.80 -16.89 -9.85
N ASP A 50 -11.71 -16.09 -10.40
CA ASP A 50 -11.90 -16.05 -11.84
C ASP A 50 -10.66 -15.45 -12.51
N ALA A 51 -10.07 -16.18 -13.47
CA ALA A 51 -8.81 -15.79 -14.10
C ALA A 51 -8.94 -14.51 -14.94
N GLN A 52 -10.12 -14.23 -15.50
CA GLN A 52 -10.34 -13.01 -16.26
C GLN A 52 -10.46 -11.81 -15.33
N LEU A 53 -11.28 -11.93 -14.28
CA LEU A 53 -11.43 -10.89 -13.27
C LEU A 53 -10.10 -10.60 -12.58
N PHE A 54 -9.30 -11.62 -12.25
CA PHE A 54 -7.97 -11.43 -11.66
C PHE A 54 -7.07 -10.57 -12.58
N ARG A 55 -7.10 -10.81 -13.90
CA ARG A 55 -6.36 -10.00 -14.87
C ARG A 55 -6.88 -8.57 -14.95
N ASP A 56 -8.21 -8.39 -14.98
CA ASP A 56 -8.84 -7.08 -15.05
C ASP A 56 -8.54 -6.24 -13.79
N VAL A 57 -8.57 -6.88 -12.62
CA VAL A 57 -8.21 -6.27 -11.34
C VAL A 57 -6.75 -5.83 -11.33
N ARG A 58 -5.85 -6.71 -11.77
CA ARG A 58 -4.42 -6.40 -11.89
C ARG A 58 -4.17 -5.20 -12.82
N GLU A 59 -4.80 -5.19 -13.99
CA GLU A 59 -4.63 -4.13 -14.98
C GLU A 59 -5.23 -2.79 -14.50
N GLY A 60 -6.39 -2.83 -13.85
CA GLY A 60 -7.00 -1.65 -13.24
C GLY A 60 -6.12 -1.06 -12.14
N LEU A 61 -5.55 -1.91 -11.27
CA LEU A 61 -4.60 -1.48 -10.26
C LEU A 61 -3.31 -0.90 -10.87
N GLN A 62 -2.76 -1.53 -11.91
CA GLN A 62 -1.60 -0.98 -12.62
C GLN A 62 -1.90 0.38 -13.26
N THR A 63 -3.08 0.55 -13.85
CA THR A 63 -3.54 1.81 -14.45
C THR A 63 -3.65 2.92 -13.40
N TYR A 64 -4.25 2.63 -12.25
CA TYR A 64 -4.35 3.57 -11.13
C TYR A 64 -2.95 4.05 -10.70
N ARG A 65 -2.01 3.11 -10.54
CA ARG A 65 -0.66 3.39 -10.07
C ARG A 65 0.15 4.28 -11.03
N MET A 66 -0.05 4.10 -12.34
CA MET A 66 0.64 4.91 -13.37
C MET A 66 0.10 6.34 -13.49
N ARG A 67 -1.05 6.66 -12.87
CA ARG A 67 -1.74 7.93 -13.07
C ARG A 67 -1.25 9.05 -12.15
N ASP A 68 -1.05 8.77 -10.86
CA ASP A 68 -1.01 9.84 -9.84
C ASP A 68 0.14 9.74 -8.82
N VAL A 69 1.06 8.78 -8.95
CA VAL A 69 2.17 8.63 -7.99
C VAL A 69 3.51 8.93 -8.67
N PRO A 70 4.30 9.92 -8.22
CA PRO A 70 5.72 10.00 -8.55
C PRO A 70 6.42 8.82 -7.85
N LEU A 71 6.47 7.69 -8.55
CA LEU A 71 6.92 6.41 -8.01
C LEU A 71 8.45 6.40 -7.87
N GLY A 72 8.93 6.08 -6.67
CA GLY A 72 10.32 5.65 -6.50
C GLY A 72 10.52 4.25 -7.11
N PRO A 73 11.76 3.88 -7.49
CA PRO A 73 12.07 2.59 -8.12
C PRO A 73 11.74 1.36 -7.26
N GLY A 74 11.51 1.52 -5.95
CA GLY A 74 11.11 0.45 -5.03
C GLY A 74 9.61 0.35 -4.73
N ASP A 75 8.83 1.40 -5.01
CA ASP A 75 7.39 1.47 -4.73
C ASP A 75 6.59 0.52 -5.65
N LEU A 76 7.23 -0.01 -6.70
CA LEU A 76 6.63 -0.72 -7.82
C LEU A 76 6.22 -2.18 -7.55
N ARG A 77 6.62 -2.78 -6.42
CA ARG A 77 6.40 -4.21 -6.18
C ARG A 77 4.93 -4.54 -5.98
N LEU A 78 4.37 -5.24 -6.96
CA LEU A 78 3.10 -5.91 -6.88
C LEU A 78 3.36 -7.37 -6.54
N VAL A 79 2.73 -7.87 -5.49
CA VAL A 79 2.75 -9.27 -5.09
C VAL A 79 1.40 -9.85 -5.50
N GLU A 80 1.45 -10.83 -6.39
CA GLU A 80 0.28 -11.52 -6.93
C GLU A 80 0.33 -12.98 -6.49
N ASP A 81 -0.79 -13.48 -5.99
CA ASP A 81 -1.00 -14.90 -5.76
C ASP A 81 -2.30 -15.33 -6.48
N PRO A 82 -2.18 -15.91 -7.69
CA PRO A 82 -3.32 -16.34 -8.47
C PRO A 82 -4.02 -17.58 -7.89
N GLN A 83 -3.39 -18.32 -6.97
CA GLN A 83 -4.02 -19.46 -6.32
C GLN A 83 -5.01 -19.01 -5.25
N THR A 84 -4.62 -18.01 -4.47
CA THR A 84 -5.45 -17.43 -3.42
C THR A 84 -6.33 -16.28 -3.90
N GLY A 85 -6.08 -15.75 -5.09
CA GLY A 85 -6.81 -14.61 -5.64
C GLY A 85 -6.38 -13.27 -5.04
N LEU A 86 -5.19 -13.22 -4.42
CA LEU A 86 -4.70 -12.04 -3.73
C LEU A 86 -3.77 -11.21 -4.61
N ILE A 87 -3.99 -9.90 -4.64
CA ILE A 87 -3.13 -8.92 -5.31
C ILE A 87 -2.84 -7.82 -4.29
N GLN A 88 -1.57 -7.53 -4.01
CA GLN A 88 -1.20 -6.50 -3.04
C GLN A 88 0.01 -5.69 -3.49
N THR A 89 0.06 -4.44 -3.03
CA THR A 89 1.23 -3.59 -3.23
C THR A 89 2.13 -3.62 -2.00
N ALA A 90 3.40 -3.31 -2.19
CA ALA A 90 4.19 -2.74 -1.10
C ALA A 90 3.56 -1.41 -0.61
N TRP A 91 3.98 -0.95 0.56
CA TRP A 91 3.72 0.43 0.97
C TRP A 91 4.42 1.38 -0.01
N PHE A 92 3.68 2.32 -0.59
CA PHE A 92 4.23 3.34 -1.49
C PHE A 92 3.92 4.74 -0.98
N LEU A 93 4.84 5.68 -1.20
CA LEU A 93 4.67 7.06 -0.74
C LEU A 93 3.61 7.80 -1.57
N VAL A 94 2.78 8.57 -0.89
CA VAL A 94 1.77 9.46 -1.46
C VAL A 94 1.87 10.83 -0.79
N HIS A 95 1.17 11.84 -1.31
CA HIS A 95 1.10 13.18 -0.71
C HIS A 95 2.49 13.77 -0.42
N LYS A 96 3.36 13.80 -1.44
CA LYS A 96 4.74 14.32 -1.35
C LYS A 96 5.61 13.64 -0.26
N GLY A 97 5.28 12.42 0.13
CA GLY A 97 6.02 11.63 1.12
C GLY A 97 5.50 11.77 2.56
N GLU A 98 4.45 12.57 2.80
CA GLU A 98 3.86 12.75 4.13
C GLU A 98 3.09 11.52 4.62
N SER A 99 2.62 10.70 3.69
CA SER A 99 1.97 9.43 3.99
C SER A 99 2.36 8.34 3.00
N SER A 100 2.16 7.09 3.40
CA SER A 100 2.26 5.93 2.53
C SER A 100 0.92 5.23 2.43
N GLN A 101 0.68 4.57 1.31
CA GLN A 101 -0.50 3.75 1.07
C GLN A 101 -0.12 2.32 0.77
N LYS A 102 -0.97 1.39 1.22
CA LYS A 102 -0.92 -0.01 0.84
C LYS A 102 -2.27 -0.40 0.28
N VAL A 103 -2.25 -1.07 -0.86
CA VAL A 103 -3.44 -1.60 -1.51
C VAL A 103 -3.42 -3.11 -1.42
N GLN A 104 -4.54 -3.70 -1.07
CA GLN A 104 -4.78 -5.13 -1.16
C GLN A 104 -6.12 -5.38 -1.83
N ILE A 105 -6.14 -6.32 -2.77
CA ILE A 105 -7.33 -6.71 -3.50
C ILE A 105 -7.44 -8.22 -3.44
N ALA A 106 -8.57 -8.72 -2.95
CA ALA A 106 -8.90 -10.14 -2.98
C ALA A 106 -9.94 -10.38 -4.08
N VAL A 107 -9.77 -11.47 -4.82
CA VAL A 107 -10.66 -11.94 -5.88
C VAL A 107 -11.15 -13.33 -5.52
N TRP A 108 -12.46 -13.57 -5.54
CA TRP A 108 -13.06 -14.89 -5.27
C TRP A 108 -14.24 -15.14 -6.19
N GLY A 109 -14.10 -16.13 -7.08
CA GLY A 109 -15.03 -16.30 -8.21
C GLY A 109 -15.12 -15.00 -9.04
N SER A 110 -16.34 -14.52 -9.27
CA SER A 110 -16.64 -13.31 -10.05
C SER A 110 -16.71 -12.02 -9.20
N LEU A 111 -16.30 -12.07 -7.94
CA LEU A 111 -16.32 -10.95 -7.01
C LEU A 111 -14.91 -10.55 -6.60
N TYR A 112 -14.76 -9.30 -6.20
CA TYR A 112 -13.53 -8.78 -5.64
C TYR A 112 -13.81 -7.73 -4.57
N ARG A 113 -12.83 -7.50 -3.69
CA ARG A 113 -12.84 -6.42 -2.69
C ARG A 113 -11.48 -5.77 -2.65
N ILE A 114 -11.52 -4.44 -2.64
CA ILE A 114 -10.36 -3.57 -2.50
C ILE A 114 -10.34 -3.07 -1.07
N ASP A 115 -9.18 -3.17 -0.44
CA ASP A 115 -8.89 -2.45 0.78
C ASP A 115 -7.62 -1.63 0.59
N VAL A 116 -7.71 -0.33 0.88
CA VAL A 116 -6.56 0.57 0.90
C VAL A 116 -6.35 1.06 2.32
N TRP A 117 -5.11 1.09 2.79
CA TRP A 117 -4.76 1.69 4.07
C TRP A 117 -3.78 2.83 3.86
N THR A 118 -3.81 3.79 4.78
CA THR A 118 -2.86 4.88 4.80
C THR A 118 -2.07 4.85 6.10
N ARG A 119 -0.76 5.00 5.98
CA ARG A 119 0.18 5.10 7.07
C ARG A 119 0.79 6.49 7.08
N SER A 120 0.68 7.19 8.20
CA SER A 120 1.34 8.48 8.39
C SER A 120 2.85 8.31 8.54
N THR A 121 3.64 9.05 7.76
CA THR A 121 5.11 9.02 7.88
C THR A 121 5.60 9.68 9.17
N LEU A 122 4.77 10.52 9.80
CA LEU A 122 5.08 11.22 11.06
C LEU A 122 4.77 10.38 12.29
N THR A 123 3.64 9.67 12.30
CA THR A 123 3.15 8.97 13.50
C THR A 123 3.24 7.46 13.40
N GLY A 124 3.54 6.89 12.22
CA GLY A 124 3.51 5.44 11.98
C GLY A 124 2.10 4.82 11.98
N LYS A 125 1.08 5.58 12.41
CA LYS A 125 -0.28 5.09 12.55
C LYS A 125 -0.85 4.65 11.20
N ILE A 126 -1.39 3.44 11.16
CA ILE A 126 -2.10 2.85 10.02
C ILE A 126 -3.61 2.97 10.25
N GLU A 127 -4.32 3.59 9.32
CA GLU A 127 -5.77 3.73 9.41
C GLU A 127 -6.45 3.89 8.05
N LYS A 128 -7.78 3.68 8.05
CA LYS A 128 -8.65 4.01 6.91
C LYS A 128 -8.94 5.51 6.94
N THR A 129 -8.20 6.27 6.14
CA THR A 129 -8.39 7.71 6.00
C THR A 129 -9.40 8.03 4.89
N PHE A 130 -9.78 9.31 4.79
CA PHE A 130 -10.53 9.81 3.62
C PHE A 130 -9.80 9.49 2.31
N PHE A 131 -8.48 9.69 2.25
CA PHE A 131 -7.67 9.39 1.06
C PHE A 131 -7.62 7.91 0.72
N SER A 132 -7.63 7.03 1.72
CA SER A 132 -7.72 5.59 1.49
C SER A 132 -9.03 5.23 0.79
N ARG A 133 -10.15 5.82 1.20
CA ARG A 133 -11.47 5.59 0.58
C ARG A 133 -11.57 6.19 -0.82
N VAL A 134 -10.91 7.32 -1.07
CA VAL A 134 -10.81 7.90 -2.41
C VAL A 134 -10.03 6.95 -3.32
N ALA A 135 -8.86 6.48 -2.88
CA ALA A 135 -8.05 5.51 -3.62
C ALA A 135 -8.83 4.22 -3.92
N GLU A 136 -9.58 3.68 -2.96
CA GLU A 136 -10.46 2.51 -3.19
C GLU A 136 -11.44 2.75 -4.34
N ARG A 137 -12.11 3.91 -4.36
CA ARG A 137 -13.06 4.26 -5.41
C ARG A 137 -12.37 4.45 -6.77
N GLU A 138 -11.20 5.07 -6.79
CA GLU A 138 -10.45 5.30 -8.03
C GLU A 138 -9.91 3.99 -8.61
N ILE A 139 -9.41 3.09 -7.77
CA ILE A 139 -9.00 1.75 -8.17
C ILE A 139 -10.22 0.97 -8.69
N GLN A 140 -11.36 1.02 -7.98
CA GLN A 140 -12.60 0.41 -8.43
C GLN A 140 -13.00 0.91 -9.82
N GLN A 141 -12.99 2.23 -10.04
CA GLN A 141 -13.30 2.82 -11.34
C GLN A 141 -12.31 2.39 -12.43
N ALA A 142 -11.02 2.30 -12.12
CA ALA A 142 -10.01 1.84 -13.06
C ALA A 142 -10.25 0.38 -13.48
N ILE A 143 -10.56 -0.49 -12.52
CA ILE A 143 -10.90 -1.90 -12.79
C ILE A 143 -12.16 -1.99 -13.64
N GLU A 144 -13.23 -1.28 -13.27
CA GLU A 144 -14.46 -1.29 -14.04
C GLU A 144 -14.24 -0.76 -15.47
N LYS A 145 -13.43 0.28 -15.66
CA LYS A 145 -13.10 0.78 -17.00
C LYS A 145 -12.44 -0.29 -17.88
N VAL A 146 -11.49 -1.06 -17.32
CA VAL A 146 -10.85 -2.19 -18.01
C VAL A 146 -11.90 -3.24 -18.37
N ARG A 147 -12.74 -3.64 -17.42
CA ARG A 147 -13.81 -4.64 -17.64
C ARG A 147 -14.78 -4.23 -18.75
N HIS A 148 -15.22 -2.97 -18.75
CA HIS A 148 -16.15 -2.46 -19.76
C HIS A 148 -15.49 -2.40 -21.15
N SER A 149 -14.22 -1.98 -21.24
CA SER A 149 -13.50 -1.93 -22.51
C SER A 149 -13.31 -3.32 -23.14
N ARG A 150 -13.07 -4.35 -22.33
CA ARG A 150 -12.97 -5.74 -22.79
C ARG A 150 -14.34 -6.34 -23.11
N GLY A 151 -15.35 -6.07 -22.29
CA GLY A 151 -16.73 -6.50 -22.56
C GLY A 151 -17.26 -5.95 -23.89
N ALA A 152 -16.98 -4.67 -24.18
CA ALA A 152 -17.34 -4.03 -25.44
C ALA A 152 -16.60 -4.64 -26.65
N ALA A 153 -15.32 -5.00 -26.50
CA ALA A 153 -14.54 -5.62 -27.56
C ALA A 153 -15.00 -7.05 -27.93
N VAL A 154 -15.60 -7.79 -26.99
CA VAL A 154 -16.17 -9.12 -27.25
C VAL A 154 -17.50 -9.05 -27.99
N THR A 155 -18.24 -7.95 -27.85
CA THR A 155 -19.55 -7.76 -28.49
C THR A 155 -19.53 -7.10 -29.87
N SER A 156 -18.36 -6.65 -30.36
CA SER A 156 -18.19 -6.17 -31.73
C SER A 156 -17.65 -7.29 -32.62
N PRO A 157 -18.49 -8.07 -33.32
CA PRO A 157 -18.01 -8.90 -34.40
C PRO A 157 -17.46 -7.99 -35.51
N ALA A 158 -16.28 -8.32 -36.02
CA ALA A 158 -15.69 -7.67 -37.18
C ALA A 158 -16.67 -7.74 -38.37
N SER A 159 -17.05 -6.57 -38.87
CA SER A 159 -17.77 -6.40 -40.13
C SER A 159 -16.85 -6.56 -41.33
#